data_AF-A0A531JJ58-F1
#
_entry.id   AF-A0A531JJ58-F1
#
_cell.length_a   1.000
_cell.length_b   1.000
_cell.length_c   1.000
_cell.angle_alpha   90.00
_cell.angle_beta   90.00
_cell.angle_gamma   90.00
#
_symmetry.space_group_name_H-M   'P 1'
#
loop_
_entity.id
_entity.type
_entity.pdbx_description
1 polymer ?
#
loop_
_entity_poly.entity_id
_entity_poly.type
_entity_poly.pdbx_seq_one_letter_code
_entity_poly.pdbx_strand_id
1 'polypeptide(L)' 'ATRTLSVWFVPSGNRYDYHDVPPQTYAAFCKASAKGRFFNAFIRDRYSYHLVPLHSEFDRSGPIGREPR' A
#
# COMPACT_ATOMS: atom_id res chain seq x y z
N ALA A 1 -15.03 -3.20 9.68
CA ALA A 1 -14.28 -2.28 8.79
C ALA A 1 -13.00 -2.99 8.38
N THR A 2 -12.92 -3.45 7.13
CA THR A 2 -11.70 -3.98 6.53
C THR A 2 -10.66 -2.86 6.46
N ARG A 3 -9.46 -3.09 7.01
CA ARG A 3 -8.37 -2.11 7.04
C ARG A 3 -7.24 -2.65 6.19
N THR A 4 -7.23 -2.23 4.94
CA THR A 4 -6.21 -2.62 3.96
C THR A 4 -5.12 -1.56 3.91
N LEU A 5 -3.86 -1.98 4.04
CA LEU A 5 -2.70 -1.13 3.80
C LEU A 5 -2.13 -1.46 2.42
N SER A 6 -2.23 -0.50 1.50
CA SER A 6 -1.61 -0.59 0.17
C SER A 6 -0.19 -0.04 0.22
N VAL A 7 0.76 -0.83 -0.27
CA VAL A 7 2.19 -0.48 -0.33
C VAL A 7 2.68 -0.62 -1.76
N TRP A 8 3.16 0.48 -2.33
CA TRP A 8 3.78 0.51 -3.66
C TRP A 8 5.29 0.35 -3.54
N PHE A 9 5.84 -0.64 -4.24
CA PHE A 9 7.28 -0.83 -4.34
C PHE A 9 7.82 -0.18 -5.61
N VAL A 10 8.43 0.99 -5.45
CA VAL A 10 8.97 1.81 -6.54
C VAL A 10 9.86 1.08 -7.57
N PRO A 11 10.81 0.18 -7.22
CA PRO A 11 11.63 -0.47 -8.23
C PRO A 11 10.86 -1.45 -9.13
N SER A 12 9.76 -2.03 -8.65
CA SER A 12 8.98 -3.02 -9.41
C SER A 12 7.65 -2.48 -9.92
N GLY A 13 7.20 -1.31 -9.43
CA GLY A 13 5.85 -0.78 -9.65
C GLY A 13 4.74 -1.56 -8.96
N ASN A 14 5.02 -2.75 -8.43
CA ASN A 14 4.03 -3.62 -7.82
C ASN A 14 3.38 -2.99 -6.58
N ARG A 15 2.04 -3.09 -6.52
CA ARG A 15 1.26 -2.75 -5.34
C ARG A 15 0.98 -4.02 -4.55
N TYR A 16 1.16 -3.95 -3.23
CA TYR A 16 0.82 -5.04 -2.33
C TYR A 16 -0.22 -4.54 -1.33
N ASP A 17 -1.31 -5.28 -1.24
CA ASP A 17 -2.41 -4.94 -0.35
C ASP A 17 -2.40 -5.90 0.84
N TYR A 18 -2.07 -5.36 2.01
CA TYR A 18 -2.02 -6.05 3.28
C TYR A 18 -3.37 -5.92 4.00
N HIS A 19 -3.97 -7.05 4.34
CA HIS A 19 -5.26 -7.11 5.02
C HIS A 19 -5.12 -7.22 6.53
N ASP A 20 -6.20 -6.86 7.24
CA ASP A 20 -6.28 -6.90 8.70
C ASP A 20 -5.24 -6.02 9.42
N VAL A 21 -4.77 -4.96 8.76
CA VAL A 21 -3.76 -4.07 9.36
C VAL A 21 -4.46 -3.12 10.33
N PRO A 22 -4.11 -3.12 11.63
CA PRO A 22 -4.74 -2.24 12.59
C PRO A 22 -4.36 -0.77 12.32
N PRO A 23 -5.24 0.18 12.64
CA PRO A 23 -5.02 1.60 12.36
C PRO A 23 -3.80 2.17 13.10
N GLN A 24 -3.41 1.55 14.23
CA GLN A 24 -2.20 1.91 14.96
C GLN A 24 -0.94 1.61 14.14
N THR A 25 -0.87 0.45 13.47
CA THR A 25 0.24 0.09 12.58
C THR A 25 0.30 1.01 11.37
N TYR A 26 -0.86 1.36 10.79
CA TYR A 26 -0.93 2.36 9.72
C TYR A 26 -0.38 3.72 10.18
N ALA A 27 -0.84 4.22 11.32
CA ALA A 27 -0.39 5.51 11.86
C ALA A 27 1.13 5.50 12.18
N ALA A 28 1.64 4.41 12.75
CA ALA A 28 3.07 4.23 13.00
C ALA A 28 3.89 4.19 11.71
N PHE A 29 3.39 3.48 10.67
CA PHE A 29 4.03 3.42 9.36
C PHE A 29 4.06 4.80 8.67
N CYS A 30 2.99 5.59 8.77
CA CYS A 30 2.96 6.97 8.28
C CYS A 30 4.01 7.84 8.97
N LYS A 31 4.15 7.74 10.30
CA LYS A 31 5.09 8.53 11.11
C LYS A 31 6.54 8.05 11.04
N ALA A 32 6.80 6.81 10.65
CA ALA A 32 8.14 6.27 10.59
C ALA A 32 9.01 7.00 9.56
N SER A 33 10.16 7.53 10.00
CA SER A 33 11.15 8.16 9.12
C SER A 33 11.77 7.14 8.15
N ALA A 34 11.90 5.88 8.57
CA ALA A 34 12.44 4.79 7.76
C ALA A 34 11.35 3.76 7.42
N LYS A 35 10.49 4.09 6.45
CA LYS A 35 9.34 3.26 6.03
C LYS A 35 9.72 1.82 5.70
N GLY A 36 10.79 1.62 4.93
CA GLY A 36 11.27 0.28 4.57
C GLY A 36 11.68 -0.57 5.77
N ARG A 37 12.37 0.01 6.76
CA ARG A 37 12.79 -0.72 7.98
C ARG A 37 11.58 -1.08 8.84
N PHE A 38 10.64 -0.16 9.02
CA PHE A 38 9.41 -0.42 9.76
C PHE A 38 8.60 -1.54 9.09
N PHE A 39 8.42 -1.46 7.77
CA PHE A 39 7.70 -2.47 7.01
C PHE A 39 8.30 -3.87 7.19
N ASN A 40 9.61 -4.01 7.08
CA ASN A 40 10.28 -5.31 7.25
C ASN A 40 10.11 -5.88 8.67
N ALA A 41 10.18 -5.02 9.71
CA ALA A 41 10.11 -5.47 11.10
C ALA A 41 8.67 -5.75 11.59
N PHE A 42 7.69 -4.99 11.09
CA PHE A 42 6.34 -4.98 11.66
C PHE A 42 5.22 -5.41 10.71
N ILE A 43 5.48 -5.55 9.40
CA ILE A 43 4.41 -5.77 8.41
C ILE A 43 4.66 -7.02 7.55
N ARG A 44 5.86 -7.18 6.96
CA ARG A 44 6.16 -8.19 5.92
C ARG A 44 5.66 -9.60 6.21
N ASP A 45 5.85 -10.09 7.44
CA ASP A 45 5.55 -11.48 7.83
C ASP A 45 4.32 -11.59 8.77
N ARG A 46 3.68 -10.46 9.09
CA ARG A 46 2.63 -10.41 10.12
C ARG A 46 1.21 -10.35 9.59
N TYR A 47 1.05 -9.99 8.33
CA TYR A 47 -0.25 -9.75 7.73
C TYR A 47 -0.37 -10.47 6.39
N SER A 48 -1.56 -11.02 6.14
CA SER A 48 -1.87 -11.61 4.85
C SER A 48 -1.87 -10.51 3.78
N TYR A 49 -1.20 -10.77 2.67
CA TYR A 49 -1.11 -9.83 1.56
C TYR A 49 -1.41 -10.50 0.24
N HIS A 50 -1.79 -9.68 -0.74
CA HIS A 50 -1.87 -10.09 -2.13
C HIS A 50 -1.14 -9.07 -3.00
N LEU A 51 -0.48 -9.59 -4.03
CA LEU A 51 0.13 -8.78 -5.07
C LEU A 51 -0.99 -8.29 -6.00
N VAL A 52 -1.05 -6.97 -6.18
CA VAL A 52 -1.87 -6.30 -7.19
C VAL A 52 -0.92 -5.90 -8.32
N PRO A 53 -0.82 -6.70 -9.39
CA PRO A 53 0.05 -6.38 -10.51
C PRO A 53 -0.44 -5.10 -11.19
N LEU A 54 0.50 -4.20 -11.51
CA LEU A 54 0.22 -2.90 -12.13
C LEU A 54 -0.42 -3.03 -13.53
N HIS A 55 -0.44 -4.24 -14.11
CA HIS A 55 -1.05 -4.53 -15.41
C HIS A 55 -2.54 -4.91 -15.35
N SER A 56 -3.15 -4.99 -14.16
CA SER A 56 -4.58 -5.28 -14.06
C SER A 56 -5.34 -4.19 -14.83
N GLU A 57 -5.92 -4.59 -15.97
CA GLU A 57 -6.44 -3.74 -17.05
C GLU A 57 -7.59 -2.82 -16.60
N PHE A 58 -7.99 -2.95 -15.33
CA PHE A 58 -9.05 -2.23 -14.64
C PHE A 58 -8.63 -0.89 -13.98
N ASP A 59 -7.34 -0.61 -13.77
CA ASP A 59 -6.89 0.58 -13.00
C ASP A 59 -6.61 1.82 -13.87
N ARG A 60 -6.67 1.73 -15.21
CA ARG A 60 -6.53 2.92 -16.09
C ARG A 60 -7.69 3.93 -15.98
N SER A 61 -8.71 3.63 -15.17
CA SER A 61 -9.88 4.49 -14.94
C SER A 61 -9.93 5.05 -13.51
N GLY A 62 -8.78 5.31 -12.88
CA GLY A 62 -8.71 6.23 -11.74
C GLY A 62 -8.91 7.69 -12.21
N PRO A 63 -9.61 8.55 -11.44
CA PRO A 63 -10.00 9.88 -11.90
C PRO A 63 -8.76 10.73 -12.16
N ILE A 64 -8.55 11.04 -13.43
CA ILE A 64 -7.66 12.11 -13.87
C ILE A 64 -8.32 13.43 -13.44
N GLY A 65 -8.14 13.78 -12.17
CA GLY A 65 -8.35 15.14 -11.67
C GLY A 65 -7.30 16.06 -12.28
N ARG A 66 -7.51 16.42 -13.54
CA ARG A 66 -6.97 17.65 -14.10
C ARG A 66 -8.16 18.51 -14.48
N GLU A 67 -8.47 19.47 -13.61
CA GLU A 67 -9.35 20.60 -13.93
C GLU A 67 -8.85 21.26 -15.23
N PRO A 68 -9.71 21.42 -16.25
CA PRO A 68 -9.40 22.32 -17.35
C PRO A 68 -9.54 23.76 -16.83
N ARG A 69 -8.49 24.56 -17.06
CA ARG A 69 -8.55 26.03 -16.93
C ARG A 69 -9.47 26.62 -17.98
#